data_AF-A0A9E5GIT2-F1
#
_entry.id   AF-A0A9E5GIT2-F1
#
_cell.length_a   1.000
_cell.length_b   1.000
_cell.length_c   1.000
_cell.angle_alpha   90.00
_cell.angle_beta   90.00
_cell.angle_gamma   90.00
#
_symmetry.space_group_name_H-M   'P 1'
#
loop_
_entity.id
_entity.type
_entity.pdbx_description
1 polymer ?
#
loop_
_entity_poly.entity_id
_entity_poly.type
_entity_poly.pdbx_seq_one_letter_code
_entity_poly.pdbx_strand_id
1 'polypeptide(L)'
;VEKTLKIQDDHIQILKKDDGTTKNIYLLDKKNIHNNRLQVINQYEEPGGKHEARYDVTVLVNGLPLVHVELKRRGVAIREAFNQISRYQRDSFWASSGLYEYVQIFVISNGTHTKYYSNTTRYAHIKEQLGRERKKSKKTSNSFEFTSYWADANNKTIPDLMGFTGTFFARHTILNILTKYCVFTSEELLLAMRPYQIAATERLLSRIMISTNYKKMGTLDAGGYIWHTTGSGKTLTSFKTAQLASLLPYIDKVLFVVDRKDLDYQTMKEYDRFEKGAANGNTSTRVLQRQLEDRNEKGSPHEYKIIVTTIQKLDIFIRKNKQHDVYKKHVVLIFDECHRSQFGDMH
;
A
#
# COMPACT_ATOMS: atom_id res chain seq x y z
N VAL A 1 -6.66 -13.88 -13.84
CA VAL A 1 -6.08 -13.37 -12.58
C VAL A 1 -5.30 -12.12 -12.89
N GLU A 2 -5.69 -10.99 -12.31
CA GLU A 2 -5.04 -9.71 -12.53
C GLU A 2 -3.57 -9.73 -12.05
N LYS A 3 -2.63 -9.29 -12.90
CA LYS A 3 -1.19 -9.38 -12.60
C LYS A 3 -0.78 -8.55 -11.39
N THR A 4 -1.47 -7.44 -11.12
CA THR A 4 -1.28 -6.62 -9.92
C THR A 4 -1.58 -7.41 -8.65
N LEU A 5 -2.70 -8.16 -8.60
CA LEU A 5 -3.01 -9.04 -7.46
C LEU A 5 -1.89 -10.08 -7.23
N LYS A 6 -1.36 -10.67 -8.31
CA LYS A 6 -0.22 -11.60 -8.22
C LYS A 6 1.03 -10.95 -7.64
N ILE A 7 1.31 -9.68 -7.96
CA ILE A 7 2.50 -9.01 -7.43
C ILE A 7 2.28 -8.53 -6.00
N GLN A 8 1.09 -8.04 -5.67
CA GLN A 8 0.81 -7.42 -4.37
C GLN A 8 0.47 -8.44 -3.29
N ASP A 9 -0.43 -9.38 -3.56
CA ASP A 9 -0.96 -10.27 -2.53
C ASP A 9 -0.62 -11.75 -2.78
N ASP A 10 -0.56 -12.18 -4.04
CA ASP A 10 -0.35 -13.59 -4.43
C ASP A 10 1.02 -13.83 -5.12
N HIS A 11 2.09 -13.33 -4.48
CA HIS A 11 3.44 -13.34 -5.06
C HIS A 11 4.18 -14.68 -4.92
N ILE A 12 3.58 -15.65 -4.24
CA ILE A 12 4.09 -17.01 -4.08
C ILE A 12 3.17 -17.93 -4.87
N GLN A 13 3.66 -18.49 -5.97
CA GLN A 13 2.88 -19.34 -6.87
C GLN A 13 3.27 -20.79 -6.67
N ILE A 14 2.30 -21.70 -6.67
CA ILE A 14 2.56 -23.14 -6.53
C ILE A 14 2.85 -23.72 -7.92
N LEU A 15 4.05 -24.26 -8.11
CA LEU A 15 4.40 -25.05 -9.28
C LEU A 15 4.27 -26.53 -8.95
N LYS A 16 3.39 -27.24 -9.67
CA LYS A 16 3.36 -28.70 -9.67
C LYS A 16 4.37 -29.20 -10.71
N LYS A 17 5.32 -30.01 -10.29
CA LYS A 17 6.33 -30.62 -11.16
C LYS A 17 5.81 -31.93 -11.77
N ASP A 18 6.53 -32.40 -12.78
CA ASP A 18 6.21 -33.64 -13.50
C ASP A 18 6.27 -34.89 -12.61
N ASP A 19 7.11 -34.86 -11.56
CA ASP A 19 7.22 -35.91 -10.54
C ASP A 19 6.06 -35.92 -9.52
N GLY A 20 5.07 -35.04 -9.68
CA GLY A 20 3.92 -34.89 -8.79
C GLY A 20 4.18 -34.05 -7.54
N THR A 21 5.43 -33.64 -7.26
CA THR A 21 5.77 -32.75 -6.15
C THR A 21 5.37 -31.31 -6.43
N THR A 22 5.16 -30.53 -5.37
CA THR A 22 4.87 -29.10 -5.46
C THR A 22 6.05 -28.28 -4.95
N LYS A 23 6.24 -27.10 -5.54
CA LYS A 23 7.25 -26.12 -5.12
C LYS A 23 6.66 -24.71 -5.11
N ASN A 24 6.91 -23.97 -4.04
CA ASN A 24 6.59 -22.56 -3.97
C ASN A 24 7.60 -21.76 -4.80
N ILE A 25 7.10 -21.03 -5.78
CA ILE A 25 7.85 -20.13 -6.66
C ILE A 25 7.55 -18.70 -6.26
N TYR A 26 8.57 -17.99 -5.79
CA TYR A 26 8.47 -16.60 -5.38
C TYR A 26 8.68 -15.71 -6.60
N LEU A 27 7.67 -14.93 -6.98
CA LEU A 27 7.82 -13.89 -7.99
C LEU A 27 8.67 -12.72 -7.45
N LEU A 28 8.52 -12.43 -6.16
CA LEU A 28 9.27 -11.43 -5.43
C LEU A 28 9.60 -11.95 -4.03
N ASP A 29 10.83 -11.71 -3.55
CA ASP A 29 11.14 -11.84 -2.14
C ASP A 29 10.77 -10.54 -1.42
N LYS A 30 9.60 -10.51 -0.77
CA LYS A 30 9.14 -9.33 -0.01
C LYS A 30 9.76 -9.22 1.39
N LYS A 31 10.30 -10.32 1.92
CA LYS A 31 10.93 -10.34 3.25
C LYS A 31 12.35 -9.78 3.17
N ASN A 32 13.13 -10.26 2.20
CA ASN A 32 14.49 -9.83 1.93
C ASN A 32 14.55 -9.22 0.53
N ILE A 33 14.16 -7.94 0.43
CA ILE A 33 14.02 -7.26 -0.87
C ILE A 33 15.28 -7.32 -1.73
N HIS A 34 16.47 -7.41 -1.14
CA HIS A 34 17.75 -7.48 -1.84
C HIS A 34 18.05 -8.85 -2.47
N ASN A 35 17.22 -9.87 -2.27
CA ASN A 35 17.29 -11.11 -3.03
C ASN A 35 16.70 -10.96 -4.44
N ASN A 36 15.92 -9.91 -4.67
CA ASN A 36 15.39 -9.61 -6.00
C ASN A 36 16.47 -9.01 -6.92
N ARG A 37 16.45 -9.42 -8.19
CA ARG A 37 17.36 -8.94 -9.23
C ARG A 37 16.69 -7.82 -10.03
N LEU A 38 17.39 -6.70 -10.19
CA LEU A 38 16.97 -5.60 -11.07
C LEU A 38 17.67 -5.72 -12.43
N GLN A 39 16.92 -5.48 -13.50
CA GLN A 39 17.43 -5.31 -14.85
C GLN A 39 16.75 -4.09 -15.49
N VAL A 40 17.38 -3.52 -16.51
CA VAL A 40 16.81 -2.40 -17.27
C VAL A 40 16.86 -2.77 -18.74
N ILE A 41 15.75 -2.56 -19.44
CA ILE A 41 15.67 -2.63 -20.90
C ILE A 41 15.21 -1.28 -21.43
N ASN A 42 15.59 -0.95 -22.66
CA ASN A 42 15.22 0.29 -23.33
C ASN A 42 14.75 0.03 -24.75
N GLN A 43 13.89 0.91 -25.25
CA GLN A 43 13.39 0.89 -26.64
C GLN A 43 12.76 -0.46 -27.01
N TYR A 44 11.97 -1.04 -26.10
CA TYR A 44 11.26 -2.29 -26.40
C TYR A 44 10.09 -1.99 -27.34
N GLU A 45 10.03 -2.71 -28.45
CA GLU A 45 8.93 -2.64 -29.40
C GLU A 45 8.09 -3.91 -29.26
N GLU A 46 6.79 -3.75 -29.01
CA GLU A 46 5.88 -4.90 -28.90
C GLU A 46 5.52 -5.43 -30.30
N PRO A 47 5.91 -6.68 -30.65
CA PRO A 47 5.52 -7.26 -31.92
C PRO A 47 4.02 -7.59 -31.91
N GLY A 48 3.25 -7.02 -32.83
CA GLY A 48 1.83 -7.38 -33.03
C GLY A 48 0.79 -6.41 -32.43
N GLY A 49 1.21 -5.27 -31.89
CA GLY A 49 0.29 -4.17 -31.56
C GLY A 49 -0.31 -3.53 -32.83
N LYS A 50 -1.53 -2.97 -32.74
CA LYS A 50 -2.18 -2.27 -33.87
C LYS A 50 -1.40 -1.02 -34.34
N HIS A 51 -0.49 -0.53 -33.51
CA HIS A 51 0.46 0.55 -33.76
C HIS A 51 1.83 0.16 -33.17
N GLU A 52 2.93 0.59 -33.79
CA GLU A 52 4.29 0.44 -33.23
C GLU A 52 4.39 1.19 -31.88
N ALA A 53 4.30 0.46 -30.78
CA ALA A 53 4.50 0.99 -29.44
C ALA A 53 5.94 0.74 -29.01
N ARG A 54 6.73 1.83 -28.93
CA ARG A 54 8.12 1.81 -28.47
C ARG A 54 8.18 2.34 -27.05
N TYR A 55 8.54 1.47 -26.12
CA TYR A 55 8.68 1.79 -24.70
C TYR A 55 10.08 2.30 -24.40
N ASP A 56 10.17 3.51 -23.82
CA ASP A 56 11.45 4.18 -23.64
C ASP A 56 12.40 3.40 -22.73
N VAL A 57 12.01 3.20 -21.46
CA VAL A 57 12.79 2.44 -20.47
C VAL A 57 11.85 1.61 -19.60
N THR A 58 12.23 0.38 -19.29
CA THR A 58 11.47 -0.51 -18.40
C THR A 58 12.42 -1.16 -17.39
N VAL A 59 12.05 -1.08 -16.11
CA VAL A 59 12.76 -1.75 -15.01
C VAL A 59 12.11 -3.10 -14.75
N LEU A 60 12.91 -4.15 -14.89
CA LEU A 60 12.50 -5.52 -14.61
C LEU A 60 12.93 -5.90 -13.18
N VAL A 61 12.05 -6.60 -12.48
CA VAL A 61 12.37 -7.25 -11.20
C VAL A 61 12.15 -8.75 -11.36
N ASN A 62 13.23 -9.53 -11.21
CA ASN A 62 13.24 -10.96 -11.51
C ASN A 62 12.70 -11.28 -12.92
N GLY A 63 13.01 -10.42 -13.90
CA GLY A 63 12.54 -10.54 -15.29
C GLY A 63 11.13 -10.00 -15.57
N LEU A 64 10.34 -9.63 -14.55
CA LEU A 64 9.00 -9.07 -14.73
C LEU A 64 9.06 -7.53 -14.87
N PRO A 65 8.41 -6.92 -15.87
CA PRO A 65 8.38 -5.47 -16.01
C PRO A 65 7.47 -4.86 -14.94
N LEU A 66 8.06 -4.27 -13.89
CA LEU A 66 7.31 -3.70 -12.77
C LEU A 66 7.29 -2.17 -12.79
N VAL A 67 8.22 -1.54 -13.48
CA VAL A 67 8.24 -0.08 -13.65
C VAL A 67 8.44 0.27 -15.11
N HIS A 68 7.59 1.13 -15.64
CA HIS A 68 7.74 1.67 -16.99
C HIS A 68 7.99 3.17 -16.93
N VAL A 69 8.97 3.64 -17.69
CA VAL A 69 9.39 5.04 -17.73
C VAL A 69 9.18 5.57 -19.14
N GLU A 70 8.42 6.66 -19.24
CA GLU A 70 8.16 7.38 -20.48
C GLU A 70 8.87 8.74 -20.44
N LEU A 71 9.67 9.02 -21.46
CA LEU A 71 10.51 10.21 -21.56
C LEU A 71 10.03 11.14 -22.66
N LYS A 72 10.25 12.43 -22.44
CA LYS A 72 10.01 13.49 -23.41
C LYS A 72 11.20 14.42 -23.48
N ARG A 73 11.34 15.07 -24.65
CA ARG A 73 12.33 16.14 -24.83
C ARG A 73 12.02 17.29 -23.86
N ARG A 74 13.06 18.01 -23.44
CA ARG A 74 12.90 19.24 -22.64
C ARG A 74 12.04 20.24 -23.41
N GLY A 75 11.21 20.99 -22.69
CA GLY A 75 10.24 21.94 -23.26
C GLY A 75 8.88 21.33 -23.61
N VAL A 76 8.77 20.00 -23.72
CA VAL A 76 7.47 19.33 -23.87
C VAL A 76 6.79 19.24 -22.50
N ALA A 77 5.48 19.51 -22.46
CA ALA A 77 4.70 19.35 -21.24
C ALA A 77 4.70 17.88 -20.78
N ILE A 78 5.02 17.63 -19.51
CA ILE A 78 5.06 16.27 -18.93
C ILE A 78 3.71 15.53 -19.06
N ARG A 79 2.61 16.27 -19.21
CA ARG A 79 1.27 15.73 -19.48
C ARG A 79 1.20 14.94 -20.79
N GLU A 80 2.04 15.25 -21.78
CA GLU A 80 2.08 14.49 -23.03
C GLU A 80 2.62 13.07 -22.82
N ALA A 81 3.61 12.89 -21.93
CA ALA A 81 4.08 11.55 -21.53
C ALA A 81 2.95 10.76 -20.86
N PHE A 82 2.19 11.41 -19.98
CA PHE A 82 1.03 10.80 -19.33
C PHE A 82 -0.02 10.34 -20.36
N ASN A 83 -0.40 11.22 -21.29
CA ASN A 83 -1.37 10.92 -22.34
C ASN A 83 -0.89 9.75 -23.23
N GLN A 84 0.42 9.64 -23.48
CA GLN A 84 0.99 8.55 -24.26
C GLN A 84 0.89 7.20 -23.54
N ILE A 85 1.19 7.13 -22.25
CA ILE A 85 0.98 5.91 -21.45
C ILE A 85 -0.51 5.51 -21.46
N SER A 86 -1.43 6.47 -21.32
CA SER A 86 -2.87 6.18 -21.39
C SER A 86 -3.30 5.61 -22.74
N ARG A 87 -2.64 5.98 -23.84
CA ARG A 87 -2.86 5.35 -25.16
C ARG A 87 -2.33 3.92 -25.19
N TYR A 88 -1.11 3.67 -24.73
CA TYR A 88 -0.54 2.31 -24.68
C TYR A 88 -1.36 1.35 -23.83
N GLN A 89 -1.88 1.82 -22.69
CA GLN A 89 -2.83 1.03 -21.90
C GLN A 89 -4.03 0.63 -22.74
N ARG A 90 -4.68 1.57 -23.42
CA ARG A 90 -5.89 1.26 -24.20
C ARG A 90 -5.62 0.32 -25.38
N ASP A 91 -4.53 0.55 -26.08
CA ASP A 91 -4.35 0.04 -27.45
C ASP A 91 -3.37 -1.16 -27.55
N SER A 92 -2.48 -1.34 -26.57
CA SER A 92 -1.35 -2.29 -26.66
C SER A 92 -1.24 -3.20 -25.44
N PHE A 93 -1.14 -2.66 -24.22
CA PHE A 93 -0.87 -3.45 -23.01
C PHE A 93 -1.93 -4.51 -22.68
N TRP A 94 -3.18 -4.31 -23.11
CA TRP A 94 -4.29 -5.24 -22.86
C TRP A 94 -4.72 -6.04 -24.11
N ALA A 95 -4.13 -5.74 -25.27
CA ALA A 95 -4.52 -6.31 -26.56
C ALA A 95 -3.82 -7.65 -26.85
N SER A 96 -2.63 -7.86 -26.29
CA SER A 96 -1.93 -9.14 -26.23
C SER A 96 -1.77 -9.51 -24.75
N SER A 97 -1.80 -10.78 -24.36
CA SER A 97 -1.61 -11.21 -22.96
C SER A 97 -0.14 -11.04 -22.54
N GLY A 98 0.33 -9.79 -22.51
CA GLY A 98 1.73 -9.41 -22.46
C GLY A 98 2.29 -9.29 -21.04
N LEU A 99 3.61 -9.45 -20.93
CA LEU A 99 4.36 -9.26 -19.68
C LEU A 99 4.17 -7.86 -19.10
N TYR A 100 3.86 -6.85 -19.92
CA TYR A 100 3.67 -5.48 -19.45
C TYR A 100 2.41 -5.24 -18.61
N GLU A 101 1.47 -6.20 -18.55
CA GLU A 101 0.39 -6.15 -17.55
C GLU A 101 0.92 -6.20 -16.11
N TYR A 102 2.17 -6.65 -15.89
CA TYR A 102 2.82 -6.66 -14.58
C TYR A 102 3.28 -5.28 -14.09
N VAL A 103 3.25 -4.23 -14.92
CA VAL A 103 3.70 -2.89 -14.52
C VAL A 103 2.90 -2.41 -13.31
N GLN A 104 3.61 -2.03 -12.25
CA GLN A 104 3.02 -1.51 -11.02
C GLN A 104 3.13 0.01 -10.94
N ILE A 105 4.22 0.58 -11.46
CA ILE A 105 4.52 2.00 -11.37
C ILE A 105 4.85 2.54 -12.76
N PHE A 106 4.29 3.69 -13.07
CA PHE A 106 4.72 4.51 -14.19
C PHE A 106 5.54 5.69 -13.69
N VAL A 107 6.59 6.02 -14.44
CA VAL A 107 7.36 7.24 -14.27
C VAL A 107 7.30 8.02 -15.58
N ILE A 108 7.02 9.32 -15.49
CA ILE A 108 6.99 10.22 -16.63
C ILE A 108 8.01 11.32 -16.41
N SER A 109 8.79 11.67 -17.42
CA SER A 109 9.77 12.75 -17.32
C SER A 109 9.93 13.53 -18.62
N ASN A 110 10.20 14.84 -18.51
CA ASN A 110 10.71 15.66 -19.61
C ASN A 110 12.14 16.17 -19.34
N GLY A 111 12.84 15.53 -18.39
CA GLY A 111 14.17 15.90 -17.92
C GLY A 111 14.19 16.93 -16.78
N THR A 112 13.32 17.94 -16.80
CA THR A 112 13.24 18.96 -15.74
C THR A 112 12.22 18.62 -14.66
N HIS A 113 11.15 17.94 -15.04
CA HIS A 113 10.11 17.47 -14.15
C HIS A 113 9.92 15.97 -14.34
N THR A 114 9.92 15.25 -13.22
CA THR A 114 9.76 13.80 -13.16
C THR A 114 8.70 13.48 -12.12
N LYS A 115 7.72 12.68 -12.52
CA LYS A 115 6.64 12.25 -11.64
C LYS A 115 6.44 10.75 -11.75
N TYR A 116 5.91 10.15 -10.68
CA TYR A 116 5.50 8.76 -10.66
C TYR A 116 4.04 8.61 -10.26
N TYR A 117 3.44 7.50 -10.66
CA TYR A 117 2.09 7.10 -10.25
C TYR A 117 1.93 5.59 -10.35
N SER A 118 0.90 5.08 -9.69
CA SER A 118 0.57 3.65 -9.72
C SER A 118 -0.17 3.33 -11.01
N ASN A 119 0.05 2.13 -11.54
CA ASN A 119 -0.76 1.60 -12.63
C ASN A 119 -2.22 1.46 -12.18
N THR A 120 -3.17 1.70 -13.07
CA THR A 120 -4.56 1.38 -12.81
C THR A 120 -4.84 -0.04 -13.26
N THR A 121 -5.57 -0.76 -12.43
CA THR A 121 -6.00 -2.12 -12.70
C THR A 121 -6.85 -2.22 -13.96
N ARG A 122 -6.79 -3.40 -14.58
CA ARG A 122 -7.60 -3.73 -15.76
C ARG A 122 -9.07 -3.55 -15.42
N TYR A 123 -9.48 -3.98 -14.23
CA TYR A 123 -10.85 -3.86 -13.76
C TYR A 123 -11.31 -2.40 -13.65
N ALA A 124 -10.53 -1.54 -12.99
CA ALA A 124 -10.88 -0.13 -12.85
C ALA A 124 -10.90 0.58 -14.21
N HIS A 125 -9.98 0.25 -15.12
CA HIS A 125 -9.97 0.79 -16.47
C HIS A 125 -11.21 0.35 -17.29
N ILE A 126 -11.60 -0.93 -17.23
CA ILE A 126 -12.82 -1.43 -17.90
C ILE A 126 -14.07 -0.77 -17.31
N LYS A 127 -14.15 -0.65 -15.98
CA LYS A 127 -15.27 0.01 -15.28
C LYS A 127 -15.38 1.49 -15.66
N GLU A 128 -14.25 2.19 -15.81
CA GLU A 128 -14.21 3.58 -16.27
C GLU A 128 -14.67 3.72 -17.74
N GLN A 129 -14.31 2.77 -18.61
CA GLN A 129 -14.76 2.76 -20.00
C GLN A 129 -16.26 2.47 -20.14
N LEU A 130 -16.79 1.49 -19.40
CA LEU A 130 -18.21 1.13 -19.38
C LEU A 130 -19.09 2.19 -18.71
N GLY A 131 -18.55 2.96 -17.75
CA GLY A 131 -19.27 4.00 -17.01
C GLY A 131 -19.47 5.33 -17.76
N ARG A 132 -19.01 5.46 -19.02
CA ARG A 132 -19.07 6.71 -19.79
C ARG A 132 -20.49 7.17 -20.14
N GLU A 133 -21.52 6.33 -19.99
CA GLU A 133 -22.90 6.71 -20.31
C GLU A 133 -23.68 7.42 -19.18
N ARG A 134 -23.19 7.46 -17.93
CA ARG A 134 -23.95 8.12 -16.82
C ARG A 134 -23.09 8.91 -15.83
N LYS A 135 -23.11 10.24 -15.99
CA LYS A 135 -22.74 11.34 -15.06
C LYS A 135 -21.25 11.46 -14.66
N LYS A 136 -20.83 12.72 -14.38
CA LYS A 136 -19.52 13.16 -13.85
C LYS A 136 -18.88 12.10 -12.94
N SER A 137 -18.01 11.24 -13.47
CA SER A 137 -17.36 10.21 -12.69
C SER A 137 -16.37 10.85 -11.71
N LYS A 138 -16.30 10.31 -10.49
CA LYS A 138 -15.21 10.61 -9.55
C LYS A 138 -13.87 10.40 -10.28
N LYS A 139 -13.00 11.41 -10.32
CA LYS A 139 -11.65 11.28 -10.88
C LYS A 139 -10.94 10.11 -10.17
N THR A 140 -10.63 9.06 -10.91
CA THR A 140 -9.90 7.87 -10.44
C THR A 140 -8.40 8.15 -10.43
N SER A 141 -7.59 7.23 -9.88
CA SER A 141 -6.12 7.27 -9.90
C SER A 141 -5.50 7.44 -11.30
N ASN A 142 -6.30 7.21 -12.35
CA ASN A 142 -6.00 7.43 -13.76
C ASN A 142 -5.98 8.90 -14.21
N SER A 143 -6.12 9.88 -13.32
CA SER A 143 -5.97 11.28 -13.69
C SER A 143 -4.56 11.79 -13.40
N PHE A 144 -4.08 12.71 -14.24
CA PHE A 144 -2.78 13.35 -14.05
C PHE A 144 -2.61 14.01 -12.67
N GLU A 145 -3.71 14.37 -12.01
CA GLU A 145 -3.74 14.96 -10.66
C GLU A 145 -3.26 13.98 -9.57
N PHE A 146 -3.27 12.68 -9.83
CA PHE A 146 -2.74 11.66 -8.91
C PHE A 146 -1.26 11.35 -9.14
N THR A 147 -0.62 11.99 -10.12
CA THR A 147 0.84 11.91 -10.30
C THR A 147 1.57 12.67 -9.20
N SER A 148 2.61 12.05 -8.64
CA SER A 148 3.36 12.57 -7.51
C SER A 148 4.79 12.90 -7.90
N TYR A 149 5.31 14.02 -7.39
CA TYR A 149 6.76 14.24 -7.37
C TYR A 149 7.40 13.35 -6.31
N TRP A 150 8.64 12.93 -6.57
CA TRP A 150 9.49 12.40 -5.50
C TRP A 150 10.02 13.56 -4.65
N ALA A 151 10.31 13.29 -3.38
CA ALA A 151 10.76 14.29 -2.43
C ALA A 151 11.63 13.65 -1.35
N ASP A 152 12.43 14.47 -0.67
CA ASP A 152 13.16 14.05 0.51
C ASP A 152 12.26 13.97 1.77
N ALA A 153 12.86 13.58 2.89
CA ALA A 153 12.15 13.40 4.16
C ALA A 153 11.65 14.71 4.81
N ASN A 154 12.02 15.86 4.25
CA ASN A 154 11.57 17.21 4.62
C ASN A 154 10.55 17.77 3.61
N ASN A 155 10.05 16.93 2.70
CA ASN A 155 9.10 17.28 1.63
C ASN A 155 9.67 18.23 0.57
N LYS A 156 11.00 18.36 0.46
CA LYS A 156 11.62 19.10 -0.65
C LYS A 156 11.56 18.23 -1.90
N THR A 157 10.88 18.73 -2.93
CA THR A 157 10.71 17.99 -4.18
C THR A 157 12.03 17.81 -4.92
N ILE A 158 12.16 16.66 -5.58
CA ILE A 158 13.29 16.29 -6.45
C ILE A 158 12.74 16.14 -7.87
N PRO A 159 12.56 17.24 -8.61
CA PRO A 159 11.84 17.21 -9.88
C PRO A 159 12.71 16.77 -11.06
N ASP A 160 14.02 17.02 -11.01
CA ASP A 160 14.91 16.73 -12.13
C ASP A 160 15.17 15.23 -12.27
N LEU A 161 15.37 14.76 -13.50
CA LEU A 161 15.53 13.34 -13.79
C LEU A 161 16.77 12.72 -13.13
N MET A 162 17.85 13.49 -12.95
CA MET A 162 19.11 12.98 -12.39
C MET A 162 18.97 12.74 -10.89
N GLY A 163 18.47 13.72 -10.14
CA GLY A 163 18.17 13.61 -8.72
C GLY A 163 17.12 12.53 -8.45
N PHE A 164 16.07 12.47 -9.27
CA PHE A 164 15.06 11.40 -9.19
C PHE A 164 15.70 10.03 -9.38
N THR A 165 16.55 9.86 -10.40
CA THR A 165 17.20 8.57 -10.68
C THR A 165 18.15 8.15 -9.56
N GLY A 166 18.95 9.08 -9.03
CA GLY A 166 19.87 8.80 -7.92
C GLY A 166 19.18 8.42 -6.60
N THR A 167 17.89 8.73 -6.45
CA THR A 167 17.15 8.52 -5.19
C THR A 167 16.01 7.51 -5.33
N PHE A 168 15.02 7.76 -6.20
CA PHE A 168 13.85 6.90 -6.43
C PHE A 168 14.26 5.53 -7.02
N PHE A 169 15.15 5.53 -8.01
CA PHE A 169 15.63 4.31 -8.66
C PHE A 169 16.82 3.65 -7.96
N ALA A 170 17.24 4.15 -6.81
CA ALA A 170 18.18 3.43 -5.96
C ALA A 170 17.60 2.04 -5.62
N ARG A 171 18.41 0.98 -5.74
CA ARG A 171 17.96 -0.42 -5.63
C ARG A 171 17.10 -0.67 -4.39
N HIS A 172 17.53 -0.16 -3.24
CA HIS A 172 16.79 -0.30 -1.98
C HIS A 172 15.42 0.41 -2.05
N THR A 173 15.41 1.67 -2.51
CA THR A 173 14.21 2.51 -2.60
C THR A 173 13.16 1.89 -3.52
N ILE A 174 13.50 1.59 -4.77
CA ILE A 174 12.51 1.09 -5.74
C ILE A 174 11.93 -0.26 -5.33
N LEU A 175 12.75 -1.15 -4.77
CA LEU A 175 12.29 -2.45 -4.30
C LEU A 175 11.37 -2.31 -3.07
N ASN A 176 11.69 -1.42 -2.12
CA ASN A 176 10.77 -1.13 -1.01
C ASN A 176 9.47 -0.49 -1.50
N ILE A 177 9.50 0.43 -2.48
CA ILE A 177 8.28 1.02 -3.01
C ILE A 177 7.38 -0.08 -3.60
N LEU A 178 7.92 -0.93 -4.46
CA LEU A 178 7.17 -2.00 -5.13
C LEU A 178 6.65 -3.08 -4.16
N THR A 179 7.39 -3.39 -3.10
CA THR A 179 7.06 -4.50 -2.19
C THR A 179 6.35 -4.08 -0.91
N LYS A 180 6.59 -2.85 -0.43
CA LYS A 180 6.12 -2.35 0.87
C LYS A 180 5.31 -1.06 0.81
N TYR A 181 5.45 -0.22 -0.20
CA TYR A 181 4.77 1.09 -0.22
C TYR A 181 3.76 1.25 -1.37
N CYS A 182 3.40 0.14 -1.99
CA CYS A 182 2.17 0.00 -2.75
C CYS A 182 1.07 -0.64 -1.87
N VAL A 183 -0.16 -0.20 -2.07
CA VAL A 183 -1.36 -0.73 -1.42
C VAL A 183 -2.33 -1.18 -2.50
N PHE A 184 -2.75 -2.43 -2.43
CA PHE A 184 -3.78 -2.99 -3.29
C PHE A 184 -5.10 -3.06 -2.54
N THR A 185 -6.05 -2.22 -2.91
CA THR A 185 -7.26 -1.99 -2.12
C THR A 185 -8.34 -3.06 -2.35
N SER A 186 -9.29 -3.08 -1.42
CA SER A 186 -10.73 -3.21 -1.64
C SER A 186 -11.25 -3.53 -3.04
N GLU A 187 -11.16 -2.46 -3.79
CA GLU A 187 -11.83 -2.19 -5.04
C GLU A 187 -10.88 -2.47 -6.22
N GLU A 188 -9.85 -3.27 -5.97
CA GLU A 188 -8.80 -3.59 -6.92
C GLU A 188 -8.14 -2.31 -7.43
N LEU A 189 -7.76 -1.38 -6.55
CA LEU A 189 -6.97 -0.20 -6.93
C LEU A 189 -5.56 -0.35 -6.40
N LEU A 190 -4.56 -0.14 -7.25
CA LEU A 190 -3.18 -0.01 -6.83
C LEU A 190 -2.90 1.44 -6.48
N LEU A 191 -2.43 1.68 -5.27
CA LEU A 191 -2.07 3.01 -4.78
C LEU A 191 -0.61 2.99 -4.34
N ALA A 192 0.23 3.80 -5.00
CA ALA A 192 1.59 4.07 -4.54
C ALA A 192 1.57 5.18 -3.48
N MET A 193 2.22 4.95 -2.34
CA MET A 193 2.34 5.97 -1.29
C MET A 193 3.17 7.15 -1.77
N ARG A 194 2.80 8.35 -1.30
CA ARG A 194 3.55 9.60 -1.51
C ARG A 194 4.78 9.65 -0.59
N PRO A 195 5.82 10.45 -0.92
CA PRO A 195 7.07 10.44 -0.15
C PRO A 195 6.89 10.72 1.34
N TYR A 196 6.03 11.67 1.70
CA TYR A 196 5.74 11.99 3.10
C TYR A 196 5.05 10.84 3.85
N GLN A 197 4.21 10.05 3.17
CA GLN A 197 3.56 8.89 3.76
C GLN A 197 4.60 7.80 4.03
N ILE A 198 5.51 7.55 3.08
CA ILE A 198 6.63 6.62 3.24
C ILE A 198 7.50 7.03 4.42
N ALA A 199 7.91 8.31 4.46
CA ALA A 199 8.75 8.84 5.52
C ALA A 199 8.08 8.78 6.90
N ALA A 200 6.77 9.01 6.98
CA ALA A 200 6.00 8.87 8.22
C ALA A 200 5.97 7.40 8.68
N THR A 201 5.66 6.45 7.78
CA THR A 201 5.63 5.03 8.09
C THR A 201 7.00 4.50 8.53
N GLU A 202 8.08 4.88 7.84
CA GLU A 202 9.44 4.48 8.22
C GLU A 202 9.84 5.02 9.61
N ARG A 203 9.51 6.28 9.91
CA ARG A 203 9.75 6.88 11.23
C ARG A 203 8.96 6.19 12.33
N LEU A 204 7.70 5.81 12.09
CA LEU A 204 6.88 5.07 13.04
C LEU A 204 7.44 3.67 13.30
N LEU A 205 7.82 2.93 12.25
CA LEU A 205 8.43 1.60 12.40
C LEU A 205 9.78 1.66 13.12
N SER A 206 10.60 2.67 12.80
CA SER A 206 11.87 2.93 13.50
C SER A 206 11.63 3.25 14.97
N ARG A 207 10.62 4.08 15.29
CA ARG A 207 10.22 4.37 16.67
C ARG A 207 9.81 3.09 17.41
N ILE A 208 8.98 2.23 16.81
CA ILE A 208 8.59 0.94 17.40
C ILE A 208 9.84 0.12 17.74
N MET A 209 10.74 -0.08 16.76
CA MET A 209 11.97 -0.85 16.94
C MET A 209 12.87 -0.29 18.05
N ILE A 210 13.13 1.02 18.05
CA ILE A 210 13.93 1.70 19.08
C ILE A 210 13.30 1.51 20.45
N SER A 211 11.99 1.76 20.58
CA SER A 211 11.27 1.63 21.85
C SER A 211 11.29 0.20 22.39
N THR A 212 11.18 -0.81 21.54
CA THR A 212 11.32 -2.22 21.91
C THR A 212 12.73 -2.52 22.41
N ASN A 213 13.76 -2.14 21.65
CA ASN A 213 15.16 -2.43 21.98
C ASN A 213 15.61 -1.77 23.29
N TYR A 214 15.19 -0.53 23.52
CA TYR A 214 15.49 0.21 24.75
C TYR A 214 14.47 -0.02 25.88
N LYS A 215 13.55 -0.97 25.73
CA LYS A 215 12.53 -1.34 26.74
C LYS A 215 11.72 -0.14 27.25
N LYS A 216 11.37 0.79 26.37
CA LYS A 216 10.61 2.00 26.69
C LYS A 216 9.09 1.82 26.66
N MET A 217 8.59 0.62 26.36
CA MET A 217 7.15 0.33 26.23
C MET A 217 6.36 0.80 27.46
N GLY A 218 5.18 1.37 27.23
CA GLY A 218 4.34 1.93 28.30
C GLY A 218 4.70 3.37 28.74
N THR A 219 5.72 3.98 28.12
CA THR A 219 6.09 5.39 28.36
C THR A 219 5.73 6.28 27.16
N LEU A 220 5.68 7.60 27.36
CA LEU A 220 5.46 8.57 26.28
C LEU A 220 6.55 8.49 25.19
N ASP A 221 7.79 8.20 25.59
CA ASP A 221 8.92 8.03 24.67
C ASP A 221 8.75 6.85 23.71
N ALA A 222 7.88 5.89 24.06
CA ALA A 222 7.67 4.69 23.26
C ALA A 222 6.99 5.00 21.92
N GLY A 223 6.18 6.05 21.89
CA GLY A 223 5.29 6.41 20.78
C GLY A 223 5.66 7.72 20.10
N GLY A 224 4.65 8.34 19.52
CA GLY A 224 4.73 9.61 18.81
C GLY A 224 3.44 9.89 18.03
N TYR A 225 3.39 11.01 17.32
CA TYR A 225 2.27 11.36 16.45
C TYR A 225 2.77 11.78 15.07
N ILE A 226 1.92 11.60 14.07
CA ILE A 226 2.12 12.11 12.72
C ILE A 226 1.07 13.18 12.47
N TRP A 227 1.52 14.40 12.15
CA TRP A 227 0.63 15.48 11.79
C TRP A 227 0.57 15.63 10.27
N HIS A 228 -0.53 15.15 9.70
CA HIS A 228 -0.84 15.28 8.29
C HIS A 228 -2.10 16.15 8.12
N THR A 229 -2.17 16.95 7.05
CA THR A 229 -3.37 17.74 6.75
C THR A 229 -4.55 16.86 6.30
N THR A 230 -5.78 17.32 6.49
CA THR A 230 -7.00 16.60 6.05
C THR A 230 -6.98 16.37 4.54
N GLY A 231 -7.39 15.18 4.09
CA GLY A 231 -7.39 14.80 2.67
C GLY A 231 -6.03 14.36 2.10
N SER A 232 -4.96 14.33 2.91
CA SER A 232 -3.63 13.84 2.49
C SER A 232 -3.48 12.31 2.49
N GLY A 233 -4.53 11.55 2.82
CA GLY A 233 -4.46 10.09 2.90
C GLY A 233 -3.81 9.58 4.20
N LYS A 234 -4.26 10.12 5.34
CA LYS A 234 -3.86 9.67 6.68
C LYS A 234 -4.20 8.20 6.90
N THR A 235 -5.43 7.81 6.58
CA THR A 235 -5.93 6.42 6.66
C THR A 235 -5.08 5.42 5.88
N LEU A 236 -4.66 5.75 4.65
CA LEU A 236 -3.77 4.90 3.88
C LEU A 236 -2.41 4.70 4.59
N THR A 237 -1.88 5.78 5.18
CA THR A 237 -0.58 5.79 5.87
C THR A 237 -0.63 4.99 7.17
N SER A 238 -1.66 5.23 8.00
CA SER A 238 -1.85 4.55 9.28
C SER A 238 -2.11 3.06 9.06
N PHE A 239 -2.96 2.72 8.09
CA PHE A 239 -3.27 1.34 7.72
C PHE A 239 -2.02 0.59 7.24
N LYS A 240 -1.23 1.19 6.34
CA LYS A 240 -0.01 0.54 5.86
C LYS A 240 1.02 0.36 6.96
N THR A 241 1.10 1.31 7.89
CA THR A 241 1.94 1.21 9.08
C THR A 241 1.50 0.03 9.96
N ALA A 242 0.19 -0.19 10.13
CA ALA A 242 -0.34 -1.33 10.89
C ALA A 242 0.06 -2.67 10.25
N GLN A 243 -0.08 -2.79 8.93
CA GLN A 243 0.34 -3.98 8.19
C GLN A 243 1.84 -4.27 8.40
N LEU A 244 2.70 -3.26 8.22
CA LEU A 244 4.14 -3.45 8.37
C LEU A 244 4.54 -3.73 9.82
N ALA A 245 3.89 -3.10 10.80
CA ALA A 245 4.14 -3.36 12.21
C ALA A 245 3.74 -4.80 12.60
N SER A 246 2.65 -5.34 12.04
CA SER A 246 2.21 -6.71 12.32
C SER A 246 3.14 -7.80 11.77
N LEU A 247 4.01 -7.45 10.81
CA LEU A 247 5.01 -8.35 10.25
C LEU A 247 6.29 -8.40 11.10
N LEU A 248 6.42 -7.53 12.11
CA LEU A 248 7.54 -7.57 13.04
C LEU A 248 7.37 -8.78 13.98
N PRO A 249 8.35 -9.68 14.06
CA PRO A 249 8.20 -10.98 14.75
C PRO A 249 8.00 -10.84 16.26
N TYR A 250 8.44 -9.72 16.84
CA TYR A 250 8.32 -9.43 18.26
C TYR A 250 7.03 -8.68 18.62
N ILE A 251 6.15 -8.37 17.65
CA ILE A 251 4.84 -7.75 17.90
C ILE A 251 3.78 -8.84 17.95
N ASP A 252 3.05 -8.89 19.06
CA ASP A 252 1.97 -9.86 19.25
C ASP A 252 0.69 -9.38 18.56
N LYS A 253 0.34 -8.10 18.74
CA LYS A 253 -0.91 -7.50 18.26
C LYS A 253 -0.69 -6.06 17.79
N VAL A 254 -1.38 -5.68 16.72
CA VAL A 254 -1.56 -4.29 16.32
C VAL A 254 -3.05 -3.96 16.42
N LEU A 255 -3.42 -3.04 17.31
CA LEU A 255 -4.78 -2.52 17.39
C LEU A 255 -4.86 -1.23 16.57
N PHE A 256 -5.70 -1.27 15.56
CA PHE A 256 -6.05 -0.13 14.74
C PHE A 256 -7.35 0.48 15.27
N VAL A 257 -7.23 1.61 15.94
CA VAL A 257 -8.32 2.26 16.68
C VAL A 257 -8.84 3.44 15.87
N VAL A 258 -10.15 3.45 15.63
CA VAL A 258 -10.82 4.45 14.81
C VAL A 258 -11.97 5.12 15.55
N ASP A 259 -12.32 6.34 15.12
CA ASP A 259 -13.59 6.97 15.51
C ASP A 259 -14.72 6.53 14.57
N ARG A 260 -15.88 6.21 15.15
CA ARG A 260 -17.06 5.73 14.43
C ARG A 260 -17.67 6.76 13.49
N LYS A 261 -17.50 8.06 13.77
CA LYS A 261 -18.11 9.14 12.97
C LYS A 261 -17.37 9.37 11.66
N ASP A 262 -16.09 9.01 11.63
CA ASP A 262 -15.19 9.31 10.52
C ASP A 262 -14.92 8.10 9.63
N LEU A 263 -15.55 6.94 9.92
CA LEU A 263 -15.54 5.80 9.01
C LEU A 263 -16.52 6.01 7.86
N ASP A 264 -15.98 6.30 6.70
CA ASP A 264 -16.73 6.16 5.46
C ASP A 264 -16.88 4.68 5.06
N TYR A 265 -17.82 4.42 4.15
CA TYR A 265 -18.14 3.07 3.69
C TYR A 265 -16.95 2.37 3.01
N GLN A 266 -16.04 3.13 2.40
CA GLN A 266 -14.86 2.59 1.72
C GLN A 266 -13.85 2.08 2.75
N THR A 267 -13.62 2.86 3.79
CA THR A 267 -12.74 2.53 4.92
C THR A 267 -13.27 1.32 5.70
N MET A 268 -14.59 1.22 5.90
CA MET A 268 -15.23 0.02 6.47
C MET A 268 -14.93 -1.24 5.67
N LYS A 269 -15.00 -1.19 4.33
CA LYS A 269 -14.71 -2.35 3.48
C LYS A 269 -13.26 -2.81 3.56
N GLU A 270 -12.30 -1.88 3.61
CA GLU A 270 -10.89 -2.24 3.81
C GLU A 270 -10.69 -2.95 5.15
N TYR A 271 -11.38 -2.50 6.20
CA TYR A 271 -11.28 -3.12 7.53
C TYR A 271 -11.98 -4.47 7.63
N ASP A 272 -13.11 -4.63 6.94
CA ASP A 272 -13.84 -5.90 6.86
C ASP A 272 -13.00 -7.03 6.22
N ARG A 273 -11.91 -6.71 5.47
CA ARG A 273 -10.95 -7.72 5.00
C ARG A 273 -10.18 -8.40 6.13
N PHE A 274 -10.00 -7.75 7.27
CA PHE A 274 -9.31 -8.33 8.44
C PHE A 274 -10.27 -9.09 9.33
N GLU A 275 -11.44 -8.52 9.57
CA GLU A 275 -12.51 -9.16 10.32
C GLU A 275 -13.83 -8.45 10.04
N LYS A 276 -14.79 -9.20 9.48
CA LYS A 276 -16.09 -8.66 9.11
C LYS A 276 -16.82 -8.08 10.31
N GLY A 277 -17.19 -6.80 10.25
CA GLY A 277 -17.95 -6.12 11.28
C GLY A 277 -17.14 -5.70 12.52
N ALA A 278 -15.81 -5.81 12.51
CA ALA A 278 -14.99 -5.39 13.65
C ALA A 278 -15.13 -3.89 13.95
N ALA A 279 -15.24 -3.07 12.90
CA ALA A 279 -15.43 -1.62 12.98
C ALA A 279 -16.90 -1.17 12.99
N ASN A 280 -17.87 -2.07 13.20
CA ASN A 280 -19.29 -1.68 13.20
C ASN A 280 -19.65 -0.78 14.40
N GLY A 281 -20.71 0.02 14.26
CA GLY A 281 -21.10 1.06 15.21
C GLY A 281 -21.76 0.59 16.52
N ASN A 282 -21.83 -0.71 16.78
CA ASN A 282 -22.39 -1.21 18.05
C ASN A 282 -21.38 -1.04 19.21
N THR A 283 -21.84 -1.24 20.44
CA THR A 283 -20.99 -1.15 21.65
C THR A 283 -20.51 -2.51 22.15
N SER A 284 -20.75 -3.58 21.39
CA SER A 284 -20.40 -4.93 21.80
C SER A 284 -18.90 -5.14 21.72
N THR A 285 -18.29 -5.53 22.83
CA THR A 285 -16.86 -5.87 22.93
C THR A 285 -16.60 -7.34 22.63
N ARG A 286 -17.62 -8.15 22.33
CA ARG A 286 -17.51 -9.60 22.15
C ARG A 286 -16.51 -9.97 21.06
N VAL A 287 -16.56 -9.28 19.91
CA VAL A 287 -15.64 -9.52 18.79
C VAL A 287 -14.23 -9.10 19.16
N LEU A 288 -14.06 -7.90 19.73
CA LEU A 288 -12.75 -7.40 20.18
C LEU A 288 -12.10 -8.36 21.17
N GLN A 289 -12.80 -8.75 22.23
CA GLN A 289 -12.29 -9.67 23.24
C GLN A 289 -11.86 -10.99 22.61
N ARG A 290 -12.74 -11.58 21.79
CA ARG A 290 -12.48 -12.83 21.08
C ARG A 290 -11.20 -12.78 20.22
N GLN A 291 -10.96 -11.67 19.51
CA GLN A 291 -9.75 -11.49 18.69
C GLN A 291 -8.49 -11.28 19.54
N LEU A 292 -8.59 -10.59 20.68
CA LEU A 292 -7.48 -10.43 21.62
C LEU A 292 -7.08 -11.75 22.28
N GLU A 293 -8.05 -12.66 22.46
CA GLU A 293 -7.91 -14.03 22.97
C GLU A 293 -7.53 -15.06 21.89
N ASP A 294 -7.37 -14.65 20.61
CA ASP A 294 -7.03 -15.53 19.50
C ASP A 294 -8.04 -16.67 19.28
N ARG A 295 -9.34 -16.34 19.28
CA ARG A 295 -10.44 -17.29 19.02
C ARG A 295 -11.24 -16.91 17.78
N ASN A 296 -11.62 -17.87 16.95
CA ASN A 296 -12.55 -17.64 15.84
C ASN A 296 -14.02 -17.65 16.31
N GLU A 297 -14.97 -17.44 15.41
CA GLU A 297 -16.42 -17.44 15.72
C GLU A 297 -16.92 -18.72 16.39
N LYS A 298 -16.26 -19.85 16.15
CA LYS A 298 -16.59 -21.16 16.72
C LYS A 298 -15.81 -21.45 18.02
N GLY A 299 -15.03 -20.49 18.52
CA GLY A 299 -14.23 -20.60 19.74
C GLY A 299 -12.90 -21.35 19.57
N SER A 300 -12.54 -21.78 18.36
CA SER A 300 -11.29 -22.46 18.08
C SER A 300 -10.12 -21.47 17.97
N PRO A 301 -8.87 -21.89 18.24
CA PRO A 301 -7.71 -21.03 18.10
C PRO A 301 -7.58 -20.44 16.69
N HIS A 302 -7.39 -19.13 16.60
CA HIS A 302 -7.11 -18.40 15.37
C HIS A 302 -6.33 -17.12 15.70
N GLU A 303 -5.14 -16.99 15.12
CA GLU A 303 -4.27 -15.86 15.41
C GLU A 303 -4.75 -14.59 14.68
N TYR A 304 -5.01 -13.52 15.44
CA TYR A 304 -5.31 -12.20 14.89
C TYR A 304 -4.14 -11.24 15.11
N LYS A 305 -3.36 -10.95 14.07
CA LYS A 305 -2.24 -9.98 14.19
C LYS A 305 -2.70 -8.52 14.17
N ILE A 306 -3.64 -8.19 13.30
CA ILE A 306 -4.22 -6.84 13.20
C ILE A 306 -5.67 -6.91 13.67
N ILE A 307 -6.04 -6.02 14.60
CA ILE A 307 -7.38 -5.94 15.16
C ILE A 307 -7.89 -4.52 14.94
N VAL A 308 -8.97 -4.38 14.17
CA VAL A 308 -9.63 -3.07 13.97
C VAL A 308 -10.73 -2.92 15.01
N THR A 309 -10.77 -1.80 15.72
CA THR A 309 -11.82 -1.53 16.70
C THR A 309 -12.13 -0.04 16.83
N THR A 310 -13.29 0.30 17.39
CA THR A 310 -13.61 1.69 17.69
C THR A 310 -13.06 2.08 19.05
N ILE A 311 -12.75 3.36 19.23
CA ILE A 311 -12.30 3.88 20.53
C ILE A 311 -13.29 3.56 21.66
N GLN A 312 -14.60 3.60 21.38
CA GLN A 312 -15.63 3.30 22.38
C GLN A 312 -15.65 1.81 22.78
N LYS A 313 -15.45 0.88 21.84
CA LYS A 313 -15.35 -0.55 22.15
C LYS A 313 -14.10 -0.84 22.98
N LEU A 314 -12.99 -0.18 22.67
CA LEU A 314 -11.75 -0.33 23.42
C LEU A 314 -11.88 0.17 24.87
N ASP A 315 -12.49 1.35 25.08
CA ASP A 315 -12.77 1.88 26.43
C ASP A 315 -13.60 0.90 27.27
N ILE A 316 -14.72 0.42 26.73
CA ILE A 316 -15.59 -0.55 27.42
C ILE A 316 -14.82 -1.83 27.76
N PHE A 317 -13.98 -2.32 26.84
CA PHE A 317 -13.17 -3.51 27.06
C PHE A 317 -12.18 -3.32 28.21
N ILE A 318 -11.45 -2.20 28.23
CA ILE A 318 -10.44 -1.89 29.27
C ILE A 318 -11.10 -1.69 30.65
N ARG A 319 -12.30 -1.11 30.69
CA ARG A 319 -13.07 -0.96 31.96
C ARG A 319 -13.49 -2.31 32.53
N LYS A 320 -14.00 -3.21 31.69
CA LYS A 320 -14.53 -4.52 32.11
C LYS A 320 -13.43 -5.55 32.40
N ASN A 321 -12.33 -5.52 31.66
CA ASN A 321 -11.30 -6.56 31.71
C ASN A 321 -9.98 -6.01 32.25
N LYS A 322 -9.86 -5.82 33.56
CA LYS A 322 -8.66 -5.24 34.21
C LYS A 322 -7.45 -6.17 34.27
N GLN A 323 -7.67 -7.48 34.21
CA GLN A 323 -6.63 -8.50 34.35
C GLN A 323 -6.42 -9.33 33.06
N HIS A 324 -6.85 -8.81 31.91
CA HIS A 324 -6.77 -9.53 30.65
C HIS A 324 -5.30 -9.79 30.23
N ASP A 325 -5.01 -10.98 29.70
CA ASP A 325 -3.63 -11.38 29.34
C ASP A 325 -3.00 -10.53 28.23
N VAL A 326 -3.80 -9.81 27.45
CA VAL A 326 -3.30 -8.89 26.43
C VAL A 326 -2.37 -7.81 26.99
N TYR A 327 -2.53 -7.41 28.26
CA TYR A 327 -1.67 -6.41 28.88
C TYR A 327 -0.24 -6.90 29.13
N LYS A 328 0.00 -8.22 29.01
CA LYS A 328 1.33 -8.84 29.09
C LYS A 328 1.98 -9.02 27.71
N LYS A 329 1.23 -8.77 26.63
CA LYS A 329 1.66 -8.92 25.24
C LYS A 329 2.29 -7.62 24.73
N HIS A 330 3.09 -7.71 23.67
CA HIS A 330 3.65 -6.56 22.97
C HIS A 330 2.65 -6.04 21.93
N VAL A 331 1.99 -4.94 22.29
CA VAL A 331 0.89 -4.38 21.51
C VAL A 331 1.26 -3.01 20.95
N VAL A 332 1.02 -2.81 19.65
CA VAL A 332 1.08 -1.48 19.02
C VAL A 332 -0.33 -0.94 18.88
N LEU A 333 -0.56 0.28 19.36
CA LEU A 333 -1.81 1.01 19.16
C LEU A 333 -1.61 2.07 18.07
N ILE A 334 -2.46 2.08 17.05
CA ILE A 334 -2.50 3.11 16.02
C ILE A 334 -3.88 3.75 16.06
N PHE A 335 -3.93 5.04 16.38
CA PHE A 335 -5.16 5.83 16.40
C PHE A 335 -5.27 6.61 15.09
N ASP A 336 -6.34 6.40 14.33
CA ASP A 336 -6.65 7.16 13.11
C ASP A 336 -7.91 8.00 13.31
N GLU A 337 -7.84 9.28 12.92
CA GLU A 337 -8.91 10.28 13.01
C GLU A 337 -9.62 10.35 14.39
N CYS A 338 -8.96 9.96 15.48
CA CYS A 338 -9.58 10.01 16.80
C CYS A 338 -9.61 11.46 17.31
N HIS A 339 -10.80 12.04 17.45
CA HIS A 339 -10.98 13.42 17.90
C HIS A 339 -10.86 13.56 19.43
N ARG A 340 -10.27 14.68 19.88
CA ARG A 340 -10.03 15.00 21.30
C ARG A 340 -11.28 14.90 22.20
N SER A 341 -12.47 15.16 21.65
CA SER A 341 -13.74 15.06 22.39
C SER A 341 -14.15 13.62 22.76
N GLN A 342 -13.53 12.62 22.13
CA GLN A 342 -13.80 11.20 22.39
C GLN A 342 -12.71 10.52 23.24
N PHE A 343 -11.57 11.18 23.45
CA PHE A 343 -10.48 10.63 24.27
C PHE A 343 -10.75 10.69 25.77
N GLY A 344 -11.49 11.69 26.28
CA GLY A 344 -11.87 11.74 27.71
C GLY A 344 -10.73 11.36 28.67
N ASP A 345 -11.01 10.48 29.64
CA ASP A 345 -10.04 9.91 30.60
C ASP A 345 -9.15 8.77 30.02
N MET A 346 -9.25 8.44 28.73
CA MET A 346 -8.43 7.40 28.06
C MET A 346 -7.05 7.91 27.61
N HIS A 347 -6.61 9.05 28.15
CA HIS A 347 -5.38 9.73 27.74
C HIS A 347 -4.11 9.17 28.38
#